data_AF-A0A7S1E0Y4-F1
#
_entry.id   AF-A0A7S1E0Y4-F1
#
_cell.length_a   1.000
_cell.length_b   1.000
_cell.length_c   1.000
_cell.angle_alpha   90.00
_cell.angle_beta   90.00
_cell.angle_gamma   90.00
#
_symmetry.space_group_name_H-M   'P 1'
#
loop_
_entity.id
_entity.type
_entity.pdbx_description
1 polymer ?
#
loop_
_entity_poly.entity_id
_entity_poly.type
_entity_poly.pdbx_seq_one_letter_code
_entity_poly.pdbx_strand_id
1 'polypeptide(L)'
;GIYGNNAVRRYASSSQLSQKLTKNSFPRLPKTIAMLANRACRNSIMIGKSLSMREMETVVHRLSDVDHPWNCPHGRPTMKHVKDMLSTTHSDVRQSIARAVG
;
A
#
# COMPACT_ATOMS: atom_id res chain seq x y z
N GLY A 1 6.23 -4.23 -20.54
CA GLY A 1 6.46 -3.14 -19.58
C GLY A 1 6.95 -3.69 -18.26
N ILE A 2 8.03 -3.11 -17.73
CA ILE A 2 8.91 -3.64 -16.67
C ILE A 2 8.21 -3.79 -15.29
N TYR A 3 6.96 -3.32 -15.16
CA TYR A 3 6.20 -3.33 -13.90
C TYR A 3 5.07 -4.37 -13.82
N GLY A 4 4.81 -5.14 -14.88
CA GLY A 4 3.67 -6.08 -14.94
C GLY A 4 3.91 -7.47 -14.33
N ASN A 5 5.17 -7.88 -14.14
CA ASN A 5 5.52 -9.29 -13.89
C ASN A 5 6.05 -9.57 -12.47
N ASN A 6 6.17 -8.55 -11.62
CA ASN A 6 6.77 -8.67 -10.28
C ASN A 6 5.84 -9.35 -9.27
N ALA A 7 4.52 -9.13 -9.34
CA ALA A 7 3.55 -9.78 -8.45
C ALA A 7 3.53 -11.29 -8.65
N VAL A 8 3.42 -11.76 -9.91
CA VAL A 8 3.46 -13.19 -10.24
C VAL A 8 4.75 -13.83 -9.73
N ARG A 9 5.90 -13.18 -9.94
CA ARG A 9 7.19 -13.70 -9.47
C ARG A 9 7.25 -13.76 -7.95
N ARG A 10 6.80 -12.74 -7.19
CA ARG A 10 6.75 -12.81 -5.71
C ARG A 10 5.90 -13.97 -5.18
N TYR A 11 4.69 -14.15 -5.72
CA TYR A 11 3.81 -15.23 -5.27
C TYR A 11 4.30 -16.61 -5.75
N ALA A 12 4.90 -16.69 -6.93
CA ALA A 12 5.53 -17.92 -7.43
C ALA A 12 6.81 -18.28 -6.67
N SER A 13 7.65 -17.31 -6.28
CA SER A 13 8.90 -17.55 -5.52
C SER A 13 8.64 -17.97 -4.08
N SER A 14 7.49 -17.61 -3.49
CA SER A 14 7.08 -18.13 -2.18
C SER A 14 6.75 -19.63 -2.17
N SER A 15 6.69 -20.29 -3.35
CA SER A 15 6.38 -21.71 -3.48
C SER A 15 7.53 -22.65 -3.10
N GLN A 16 8.78 -22.18 -3.08
CA GLN A 16 9.92 -23.06 -2.81
C GLN A 16 10.11 -23.38 -1.32
N LEU A 17 9.51 -22.62 -0.39
CA LEU A 17 9.68 -22.83 1.06
C LEU A 17 8.50 -23.54 1.76
N SER A 18 7.43 -23.93 1.05
CA SER A 18 6.21 -24.45 1.71
C SER A 18 5.56 -25.66 1.01
N GLN A 19 6.32 -26.46 0.26
CA GLN A 19 5.83 -27.76 -0.25
C GLN A 19 6.08 -28.94 0.70
N LYS A 20 6.20 -28.69 2.01
CA LYS A 20 6.16 -29.76 3.01
C LYS A 20 4.88 -29.61 3.84
N LEU A 21 3.93 -30.51 3.53
CA LEU A 21 2.82 -30.99 4.37
C LEU A 21 1.61 -30.04 4.55
N THR A 22 0.54 -30.29 3.78
CA THR A 22 -0.82 -30.63 4.29
C THR A 22 -1.70 -31.09 3.10
N LYS A 23 -2.46 -32.18 3.28
CA LYS A 23 -3.32 -32.81 2.25
C LYS A 23 -4.56 -32.00 1.85
N ASN A 24 -4.66 -30.72 2.25
CA ASN A 24 -5.78 -29.82 1.95
C ASN A 24 -5.31 -28.48 1.35
N SER A 25 -4.15 -28.47 0.69
CA SER A 25 -3.57 -27.26 0.10
C SER A 25 -4.38 -26.75 -1.09
N PHE A 26 -5.16 -25.70 -0.90
CA PHE A 26 -5.69 -24.90 -2.02
C PHE A 26 -4.54 -24.51 -2.96
N PRO A 27 -4.70 -24.67 -4.29
CA PRO A 27 -3.64 -24.30 -5.22
C PRO A 27 -3.39 -22.80 -5.13
N ARG A 28 -2.16 -22.40 -4.80
CA ARG A 28 -1.75 -20.99 -4.95
C ARG A 28 -1.78 -20.67 -6.43
N LEU A 29 -2.55 -19.64 -6.80
CA LEU A 29 -2.73 -19.19 -8.19
C LEU A 29 -2.10 -17.80 -8.37
N PRO A 30 -0.78 -17.70 -8.66
CA PRO A 30 -0.07 -16.42 -8.71
C PRO A 30 -0.66 -15.43 -9.72
N LYS A 31 -1.21 -15.93 -10.83
CA LYS A 31 -1.86 -15.11 -11.86
C LYS A 31 -3.13 -14.45 -11.34
N THR A 32 -4.01 -15.21 -10.69
CA THR A 32 -5.25 -14.68 -10.08
C THR A 32 -4.93 -13.64 -9.02
N ILE A 33 -3.94 -13.90 -8.16
CA ILE A 33 -3.51 -12.93 -7.14
C ILE A 33 -3.00 -11.64 -7.79
N ALA A 34 -2.18 -11.74 -8.84
CA ALA A 34 -1.70 -10.57 -9.56
C ALA A 34 -2.85 -9.78 -10.25
N MET A 35 -3.84 -10.47 -10.80
CA MET A 35 -5.03 -9.85 -11.39
C MET A 35 -5.86 -9.09 -10.33
N LEU A 36 -6.07 -9.71 -9.16
CA LEU A 36 -6.78 -9.07 -8.05
C LEU A 36 -6.02 -7.85 -7.51
N ALA A 37 -4.69 -7.94 -7.38
CA ALA A 37 -3.85 -6.83 -6.99
C ALA A 37 -3.95 -5.65 -7.98
N ASN A 38 -3.92 -5.93 -9.28
CA ASN A 38 -4.05 -4.93 -10.33
C ASN A 38 -5.44 -4.27 -10.30
N ARG A 39 -6.51 -5.07 -10.17
CA ARG A 39 -7.88 -4.55 -10.05
C ARG A 39 -8.03 -3.64 -8.82
N ALA A 40 -7.50 -4.05 -7.67
CA ALA A 40 -7.51 -3.23 -6.47
C ALA A 40 -6.76 -1.90 -6.69
N CYS A 41 -5.60 -1.93 -7.35
CA CYS A 41 -4.81 -0.73 -7.66
C CYS A 41 -5.58 0.28 -8.51
N ARG A 42 -6.18 -0.18 -9.62
CA ARG A 42 -6.87 0.70 -10.58
C ARG A 42 -8.20 1.24 -10.06
N ASN A 43 -8.84 0.53 -9.12
CA ASN A 43 -10.08 0.98 -8.48
C ASN A 43 -9.82 1.80 -7.20
N SER A 44 -8.58 1.93 -6.76
CA SER A 44 -8.23 2.72 -5.57
C SER A 44 -8.31 4.22 -5.83
N ILE A 45 -8.39 5.00 -4.75
CA ILE A 45 -8.26 6.46 -4.80
C ILE A 45 -6.86 6.80 -5.32
N MET A 46 -6.81 7.65 -6.36
CA MET A 46 -5.55 8.09 -6.95
C MET A 46 -4.92 9.24 -6.16
N ILE A 47 -3.59 9.29 -6.16
CA ILE A 47 -2.84 10.43 -5.63
C ILE A 47 -3.23 11.69 -6.42
N GLY A 48 -3.44 12.80 -5.72
CA GLY A 48 -3.89 14.07 -6.31
C GLY A 48 -5.41 14.22 -6.44
N LYS A 49 -6.20 13.16 -6.17
CA LYS A 49 -7.65 13.30 -6.03
C LYS A 49 -7.98 14.05 -4.74
N SER A 50 -8.75 15.14 -4.84
CA SER A 50 -9.31 15.82 -3.67
C SER A 50 -10.36 14.94 -2.98
N LEU A 51 -10.34 14.94 -1.65
CA LEU A 51 -11.25 14.17 -0.82
C LEU A 51 -11.91 15.08 0.21
N SER A 52 -13.18 14.82 0.49
CA SER A 52 -13.87 15.38 1.65
C SER A 52 -13.38 14.73 2.94
N MET A 53 -13.59 15.40 4.09
CA MET A 53 -13.27 14.85 5.42
C MET A 53 -13.92 13.48 5.64
N ARG A 54 -15.20 13.35 5.28
CA ARG A 54 -15.95 12.09 5.40
C ARG A 54 -15.34 10.96 4.55
N GLU A 55 -14.88 11.26 3.34
CA GLU A 55 -14.21 10.27 2.49
C GLU A 55 -12.88 9.83 3.10
N MET A 56 -12.09 10.77 3.63
CA MET A 56 -10.82 10.46 4.29
C MET A 56 -11.03 9.57 5.53
N GLU A 57 -11.98 9.90 6.39
CA GLU A 57 -12.34 9.09 7.55
C GLU A 57 -12.79 7.68 7.14
N THR A 58 -13.63 7.59 6.11
CA THR A 58 -14.10 6.30 5.60
C THR A 58 -12.95 5.43 5.12
N VAL A 59 -11.93 6.01 4.47
CA VAL A 59 -10.75 5.26 4.02
C VAL A 59 -9.99 4.69 5.21
N VAL A 60 -9.75 5.50 6.24
CA VAL A 60 -9.04 5.05 7.45
C VAL A 60 -9.83 3.98 8.19
N HIS A 61 -11.14 4.16 8.36
CA HIS A 61 -12.00 3.19 9.03
C HIS A 61 -12.04 1.86 8.28
N ARG A 62 -12.14 1.84 6.95
CA ARG A 62 -12.14 0.58 6.19
C ARG A 62 -10.87 -0.26 6.38
N LEU A 63 -9.75 0.37 6.76
CA LEU A 63 -8.52 -0.37 7.06
C LEU A 63 -8.62 -1.16 8.36
N SER A 64 -9.54 -0.85 9.29
CA SER A 64 -9.75 -1.66 10.49
C SER A 64 -10.35 -3.03 10.19
N ASP A 65 -11.08 -3.14 9.08
CA ASP A 65 -11.80 -4.37 8.69
C ASP A 65 -10.91 -5.33 7.88
N VAL A 66 -9.66 -4.95 7.59
CA VAL A 66 -8.71 -5.71 6.78
C VAL A 66 -7.70 -6.40 7.69
N ASP A 67 -7.50 -7.71 7.52
CA ASP A 67 -6.57 -8.51 8.35
C ASP A 67 -5.12 -8.00 8.34
N HIS A 68 -4.64 -7.55 7.18
CA HIS A 68 -3.25 -7.14 6.97
C HIS A 68 -3.18 -5.73 6.38
N PRO A 69 -3.54 -4.68 7.15
CA PRO A 69 -3.77 -3.35 6.61
C PRO A 69 -2.48 -2.57 6.35
N TRP A 70 -1.32 -3.07 6.76
CA TRP A 70 -0.04 -2.34 6.76
C TRP A 70 0.63 -2.22 5.39
N ASN A 71 0.27 -3.10 4.46
CA ASN A 71 0.86 -3.14 3.12
C ASN A 71 -0.23 -3.33 2.07
N CYS A 72 -0.09 -2.64 0.94
CA CYS A 72 -0.93 -2.91 -0.23
C CYS A 72 -0.55 -4.27 -0.85
N PRO A 73 -1.36 -4.84 -1.76
CA PRO A 73 -1.06 -6.16 -2.35
C PRO A 73 0.23 -6.20 -3.21
N HIS A 74 0.84 -5.04 -3.46
CA HIS A 74 2.15 -4.90 -4.12
C HIS A 74 3.31 -4.73 -3.12
N GLY A 75 3.03 -4.64 -1.82
CA GLY A 75 4.01 -4.46 -0.75
C GLY A 75 4.43 -3.01 -0.47
N ARG A 76 3.63 -2.02 -0.87
CA ARG A 76 3.87 -0.62 -0.45
C ARG A 76 3.20 -0.38 0.91
N PRO A 77 3.84 0.34 1.84
CA PRO A 77 3.22 0.66 3.12
C PRO A 77 1.98 1.53 2.91
N THR A 78 0.92 1.24 3.65
CA THR A 78 -0.36 1.99 3.59
C THR A 78 -0.39 3.19 4.51
N MET A 79 0.24 3.08 5.68
CA MET A 79 0.30 4.12 6.71
C MET A 79 1.66 4.13 7.41
N LYS A 80 2.01 5.26 8.01
CA LYS A 80 3.23 5.45 8.80
C LYS A 80 2.90 6.24 10.04
N HIS A 81 3.53 5.87 11.15
CA HIS A 81 3.45 6.66 12.37
C HIS A 81 4.31 7.91 12.20
N VAL A 82 3.71 9.08 12.38
CA VAL A 82 4.40 10.36 12.38
C VAL A 82 4.48 10.82 13.83
N LYS A 83 5.71 11.01 14.33
CA LYS A 83 6.00 11.58 15.65
C LYS A 83 6.67 12.93 15.49
N ASP A 84 6.74 13.70 16.58
CA ASP A 84 7.49 14.97 16.65
C ASP A 84 7.04 16.03 15.61
N MET A 85 5.73 16.07 15.32
CA MET A 85 5.13 16.96 14.30
C MET A 85 5.47 18.44 14.47
N LEU A 86 5.59 18.92 15.71
CA LEU A 86 5.96 20.33 15.99
C LEU A 86 7.36 20.65 15.45
N SER A 87 8.33 19.75 15.63
CA SER A 87 9.69 19.98 15.16
C SER A 87 9.78 20.03 13.63
N THR A 88 9.04 19.13 12.96
CA THR A 88 8.98 19.02 11.50
C THR A 88 8.23 20.21 10.87
N THR A 89 7.12 20.64 11.46
CA THR A 89 6.38 21.81 10.95
C THR A 89 7.19 23.10 11.08
N HIS A 90 7.94 23.28 12.17
CA HIS A 90 8.83 24.43 12.31
C HIS A 90 9.93 24.46 11.24
N SER A 91 10.50 23.31 10.84
CA SER A 91 11.48 23.26 9.74
C SER A 91 10.83 23.52 8.39
N ASP A 92 9.65 22.97 8.13
CA ASP A 92 8.97 23.12 6.84
C ASP A 92 8.50 24.56 6.60
N VAL A 93 7.98 25.23 7.63
CA VAL A 93 7.61 26.65 7.57
C VAL A 93 8.85 27.51 7.34
N ARG A 94 9.95 27.27 8.07
CA ARG A 94 11.23 27.99 7.88
C ARG A 94 11.75 27.82 6.45
N GLN A 95 11.72 26.61 5.91
CA GLN A 95 12.17 26.31 4.56
C GLN A 95 11.26 26.95 3.50
N SER A 96 9.95 26.98 3.73
CA SER A 96 8.98 27.60 2.83
C SER A 96 9.12 29.12 2.80
N ILE A 97 9.34 29.76 3.96
CA ILE A 97 9.63 31.19 4.05
C ILE A 97 10.97 31.50 3.35
N ALA A 98 12.02 30.73 3.63
CA ALA A 98 13.33 30.94 3.00
C ALA A 98 13.28 30.85 1.46
N ARG A 99 12.40 30.02 0.91
CA ARG A 99 12.18 29.91 -0.55
C ARG A 99 11.30 31.01 -1.13
N ALA A 100 10.49 31.69 -0.32
CA ALA A 100 9.60 32.76 -0.77
C ALA A 100 10.24 34.15 -0.70
N VAL A 101 11.31 34.29 0.09
CA VAL A 101 12.03 35.57 0.33
C VAL A 101 13.34 35.65 -0.47
N GLY A 102 13.73 34.59 -1.19
CA GLY A 102 14.87 34.57 -2.12
C GLY A 102 14.42 34.58 -3.56
#